data_AF-A0A1G4TKP3-F1
#
_entry.id   AF-A0A1G4TKP3-F1
#
_cell.length_a   1.000
_cell.length_b   1.000
_cell.length_c   1.000
_cell.angle_alpha   90.00
_cell.angle_beta   90.00
_cell.angle_gamma   90.00
#
_symmetry.space_group_name_H-M   'P 1'
#
loop_
_entity.id
_entity.type
_entity.pdbx_description
1 polymer ?
#
loop_
_entity_poly.entity_id
_entity_poly.type
_entity_poly.pdbx_seq_one_letter_code
_entity_poly.pdbx_strand_id
1 'polypeptide(L)'
;MNSFIRFKLALTEEVPMIKPYREERWAELPDTRQAPVALSLALLDALHERWALLLRRLTDEELAREFRHPDSDIIRLDQNIGLYAWHGRHHLAHIRLITG
;
A
#
# COMPACT_ATOMS: atom_id res chain seq x y z
N MET A 1 -1.44 3.10 -3.28
CA MET A 1 -2.83 3.50 -2.96
C MET A 1 -3.58 2.44 -2.17
N ASN A 2 -3.69 1.20 -2.67
CA ASN A 2 -4.53 0.16 -2.05
C ASN A 2 -4.23 -0.10 -0.56
N SER A 3 -2.96 -0.17 -0.15
CA SER A 3 -2.62 -0.32 1.27
C SER A 3 -3.12 0.82 2.14
N PHE A 4 -2.93 2.07 1.71
CA PHE A 4 -3.43 3.23 2.43
C PHE A 4 -4.96 3.16 2.67
N ILE A 5 -5.70 2.65 1.68
CA ILE A 5 -7.15 2.39 1.83
C ILE A 5 -7.39 1.27 2.86
N ARG A 6 -6.64 0.16 2.80
CA ARG A 6 -6.74 -0.94 3.77
C ARG A 6 -6.49 -0.48 5.21
N PHE A 7 -5.53 0.42 5.42
CA PHE A 7 -5.30 1.07 6.73
C PHE A 7 -6.56 1.80 7.21
N LYS A 8 -7.18 2.61 6.34
CA LYS A 8 -8.40 3.32 6.71
C LYS A 8 -9.54 2.36 7.05
N LEU A 9 -9.76 1.33 6.24
CA LEU A 9 -10.79 0.32 6.51
C LEU A 9 -10.55 -0.33 7.87
N ALA A 10 -9.34 -0.83 8.13
CA ALA A 10 -8.99 -1.47 9.39
C ALA A 10 -9.17 -0.54 10.60
N LEU A 11 -8.90 0.76 10.46
CA LEU A 11 -9.05 1.75 11.52
C LEU A 11 -10.52 2.12 11.79
N THR A 12 -11.44 1.89 10.85
CA THR A 12 -12.84 2.33 10.96
C THR A 12 -13.86 1.20 10.98
N GLU A 13 -13.44 -0.04 10.76
CA GLU A 13 -14.31 -1.22 10.68
C GLU A 13 -13.75 -2.37 11.53
N GLU A 14 -14.62 -3.29 11.92
CA GLU A 14 -14.25 -4.48 12.70
C GLU A 14 -13.70 -5.57 11.78
N VAL A 15 -12.37 -5.73 11.78
CA VAL A 15 -11.59 -6.75 11.03
C VAL A 15 -12.10 -6.91 9.58
N PRO A 16 -12.11 -5.84 8.76
CA PRO A 16 -12.74 -5.85 7.45
C PRO A 16 -12.05 -6.83 6.50
N MET A 17 -12.85 -7.49 5.65
CA MET A 17 -12.34 -8.25 4.53
C MET A 17 -11.98 -7.30 3.39
N ILE A 18 -10.70 -7.23 3.01
CA ILE A 18 -10.25 -6.35 1.93
C ILE A 18 -10.54 -6.97 0.56
N LYS A 19 -10.63 -6.12 -0.47
CA LYS A 19 -10.80 -6.56 -1.86
C LYS A 19 -9.43 -6.80 -2.52
N PRO A 20 -9.13 -8.03 -2.99
CA PRO A 20 -7.98 -8.30 -3.85
C PRO A 20 -8.17 -7.62 -5.20
N TYR A 21 -7.08 -7.41 -5.91
CA TYR A 21 -7.08 -6.91 -7.27
C TYR A 21 -6.02 -7.67 -8.07
N ARG A 22 -6.25 -7.75 -9.38
CA ARG A 22 -5.34 -8.41 -10.32
C ARG A 22 -4.29 -7.41 -10.78
N GLU A 23 -3.24 -7.23 -9.98
CA GLU A 23 -2.17 -6.26 -10.22
C GLU A 23 -1.49 -6.45 -11.58
N GLU A 24 -1.35 -7.70 -12.02
CA GLU A 24 -0.82 -8.06 -13.33
C GLU A 24 -1.70 -7.52 -14.46
N ARG A 25 -3.01 -7.49 -14.27
CA ARG A 25 -3.94 -6.93 -15.27
C ARG A 25 -3.99 -5.42 -15.21
N TRP A 26 -3.80 -4.82 -14.05
CA TRP A 26 -3.75 -3.36 -13.90
C TRP A 26 -2.50 -2.79 -14.58
N ALA A 27 -1.37 -3.49 -14.49
CA ALA A 27 -0.13 -3.11 -15.18
C ALA A 27 -0.27 -3.01 -16.70
N GLU A 28 -1.22 -3.75 -17.28
CA GLU A 28 -1.46 -3.80 -18.73
C GLU A 28 -2.45 -2.74 -19.24
N LEU A 29 -3.08 -1.97 -18.35
CA LEU A 29 -4.05 -0.96 -18.75
C LEU A 29 -3.39 0.21 -19.49
N PRO A 30 -4.08 0.87 -20.44
CA PRO A 30 -3.51 1.94 -21.24
C PRO A 30 -2.95 3.11 -20.42
N ASP A 31 -3.61 3.49 -19.34
CA ASP A 31 -3.15 4.55 -18.43
C ASP A 31 -1.82 4.16 -17.78
N THR A 32 -1.67 2.91 -17.35
CA THR A 32 -0.43 2.44 -16.72
C THR A 32 0.72 2.30 -17.73
N ARG A 33 0.44 1.85 -18.95
CA ARG A 33 1.46 1.65 -19.99
C ARG A 33 1.91 2.94 -20.68
N GLN A 34 1.08 3.98 -20.71
CA GLN A 34 1.31 5.16 -21.57
C GLN A 34 1.43 6.48 -20.81
N ALA A 35 0.95 6.56 -19.56
CA ALA A 35 1.04 7.80 -18.80
C ALA A 35 2.49 8.21 -18.53
N PRO A 36 2.80 9.52 -18.55
CA PRO A 36 4.09 10.02 -18.09
C PRO A 36 4.35 9.62 -16.63
N VAL A 37 5.54 9.09 -16.34
CA VAL A 37 5.94 8.64 -15.00
C VAL A 37 5.76 9.72 -13.92
N ALA A 38 5.91 10.99 -14.29
CA ALA A 38 5.74 12.13 -13.39
C ALA A 38 4.36 12.18 -12.71
N LEU A 39 3.30 11.71 -13.38
CA LEU A 39 1.96 11.63 -12.79
C LEU A 39 1.92 10.65 -11.61
N SER A 40 2.56 9.49 -11.77
CA SER A 40 2.62 8.47 -10.71
C SER A 40 3.52 8.91 -9.55
N LEU A 41 4.62 9.61 -9.84
CA LEU A 41 5.50 10.16 -8.79
C LEU A 41 4.77 11.19 -7.94
N ALA A 42 4.09 12.16 -8.56
CA ALA A 42 3.30 13.15 -7.83
C ALA A 42 2.18 12.51 -6.98
N LEU A 43 1.53 11.46 -7.50
CA LEU A 43 0.53 10.70 -6.75
C LEU A 43 1.16 9.99 -5.54
N LEU A 44 2.32 9.35 -5.71
CA LEU A 44 3.02 8.63 -4.65
C LEU A 44 3.53 9.57 -3.56
N ASP A 45 4.02 10.76 -3.91
CA ASP A 45 4.50 11.75 -2.96
C ASP A 45 3.35 12.21 -2.05
N ALA A 46 2.25 12.70 -2.64
CA ALA A 46 1.08 13.14 -1.88
C ALA A 46 0.45 12.00 -1.05
N LEU A 47 0.43 10.79 -1.60
CA LEU A 47 -0.06 9.61 -0.89
C LEU A 47 0.79 9.30 0.35
N HIS A 48 2.13 9.26 0.22
CA HIS A 48 3.01 8.94 1.33
C HIS A 48 3.05 10.05 2.38
N GLU A 49 2.95 11.33 2.01
CA GLU A 49 2.79 12.42 2.97
C GLU A 49 1.54 12.23 3.82
N ARG A 50 0.38 12.00 3.18
CA ARG A 50 -0.89 11.74 3.85
C ARG A 50 -0.84 10.50 4.73
N TRP A 51 -0.18 9.45 4.28
CA TRP A 51 -0.09 8.19 5.00
C TRP A 51 0.87 8.30 6.18
N ALA A 52 2.03 8.93 6.03
CA ALA A 52 2.97 9.16 7.12
C ALA A 52 2.36 10.03 8.23
N LEU A 53 1.57 11.06 7.87
CA LEU A 53 0.83 11.88 8.84
C LEU A 53 -0.16 11.04 9.68
N LEU A 54 -0.82 10.06 9.06
CA LEU A 54 -1.71 9.13 9.76
C LEU A 54 -0.90 8.21 10.68
N LEU A 55 0.10 7.51 10.14
CA LEU A 55 0.86 6.50 10.87
C LEU A 55 1.56 7.05 12.12
N ARG A 56 2.08 8.27 12.07
CA ARG A 56 2.73 8.93 13.22
C ARG A 56 1.80 9.25 14.39
N ARG A 57 0.49 9.15 14.19
CA ARG A 57 -0.53 9.50 15.19
C ARG A 57 -1.28 8.28 15.73
N LEU A 58 -1.02 7.09 15.19
CA LEU A 58 -1.67 5.87 15.65
C LEU A 58 -1.14 5.46 17.02
N THR A 59 -2.06 5.06 17.88
CA THR A 59 -1.79 4.43 19.17
C THR A 59 -1.41 2.95 18.99
N ASP A 60 -0.85 2.33 20.04
CA ASP A 60 -0.54 0.89 20.03
C ASP A 60 -1.78 0.02 19.81
N GLU A 61 -2.94 0.45 20.32
CA GLU A 61 -4.23 -0.22 20.11
C GLU A 61 -4.68 -0.12 18.64
N GLU A 62 -4.56 1.06 18.03
CA GLU A 62 -4.87 1.24 16.60
C GLU A 62 -3.91 0.47 15.70
N LEU A 63 -2.62 0.42 16.05
CA LEU A 63 -1.61 -0.38 15.36
C LEU A 63 -1.89 -1.89 15.47
N ALA A 64 -2.56 -2.31 16.54
CA ALA A 64 -3.00 -3.68 16.75
C ALA A 64 -4.28 -4.04 15.97
N ARG A 65 -4.96 -3.08 15.34
CA ARG A 65 -6.12 -3.36 14.48
C ARG A 65 -5.70 -4.15 13.24
N GLU A 66 -6.69 -4.83 12.66
CA GLU A 66 -6.48 -5.90 11.70
C GLU A 66 -7.38 -5.75 10.48
N PHE A 67 -6.96 -6.35 9.37
CA PHE A 67 -7.83 -6.63 8.24
C PHE A 67 -7.60 -8.05 7.74
N ARG A 68 -8.60 -8.64 7.09
CA ARG A 68 -8.52 -9.99 6.51
C ARG A 68 -8.28 -9.91 5.02
N HIS A 69 -7.23 -10.57 4.53
CA HIS A 69 -7.07 -10.84 3.11
C HIS A 69 -7.89 -12.11 2.74
N PRO A 70 -8.71 -12.13 1.68
CA PRO A 70 -9.49 -13.33 1.34
C PRO A 70 -8.64 -14.59 1.08
N ASP A 71 -7.47 -14.39 0.49
CA ASP A 71 -6.56 -15.48 0.11
C ASP A 71 -5.42 -15.75 1.12
N SER A 72 -5.43 -15.11 2.28
CA SER A 72 -4.35 -15.21 3.28
C SER A 72 -4.90 -15.01 4.70
N ASP A 73 -4.03 -15.04 5.69
CA ASP A 73 -4.37 -14.79 7.09
C ASP A 73 -4.77 -13.34 7.38
N ILE A 74 -5.21 -13.11 8.62
CA ILE A 74 -5.44 -11.80 9.20
C ILE A 74 -4.10 -11.06 9.29
N ILE A 75 -4.10 -9.78 8.93
CA ILE A 75 -2.91 -8.92 8.93
C ILE A 75 -3.14 -7.74 9.87
N ARG A 76 -2.26 -7.59 10.85
CA ARG A 76 -2.21 -6.41 11.72
C ARG A 76 -1.60 -5.19 11.02
N LEU A 77 -2.03 -4.00 11.41
CA LEU A 77 -1.53 -2.76 10.82
C LEU A 77 -0.03 -2.56 11.06
N ASP A 78 0.49 -2.87 12.26
CA ASP A 78 1.92 -2.82 12.56
C ASP A 78 2.78 -3.67 11.59
N GLN A 79 2.38 -4.91 11.34
CA GLN A 79 3.03 -5.81 10.37
C GLN A 79 2.92 -5.26 8.95
N ASN A 80 1.75 -4.73 8.57
CA ASN A 80 1.52 -4.20 7.24
C ASN A 80 2.37 -2.95 6.94
N ILE A 81 2.73 -2.14 7.95
CA ILE A 81 3.70 -1.04 7.78
C ILE A 81 5.04 -1.62 7.30
N GLY A 82 5.53 -2.67 7.97
CA GLY A 82 6.78 -3.34 7.61
C GLY A 82 6.74 -3.92 6.20
N LEU A 83 5.65 -4.59 5.84
CA LEU A 83 5.44 -5.15 4.51
C LEU A 83 5.53 -4.07 3.42
N TYR A 84 4.85 -2.92 3.60
CA TYR A 84 4.86 -1.87 2.58
C TYR A 84 6.16 -1.07 2.54
N ALA A 85 6.88 -0.96 3.66
CA ALA A 85 8.23 -0.42 3.67
C ALA A 85 9.20 -1.31 2.88
N TRP A 86 9.10 -2.64 3.02
CA TRP A 86 9.85 -3.59 2.20
C TRP A 86 9.45 -3.52 0.72
N HIS A 87 8.14 -3.50 0.42
CA HIS A 87 7.61 -3.48 -0.93
C HIS A 87 8.15 -2.31 -1.76
N GLY A 88 8.20 -1.10 -1.17
CA GLY A 88 8.80 0.07 -1.83
C GLY A 88 10.29 -0.12 -2.15
N ARG A 89 11.07 -0.63 -1.19
CA ARG A 89 12.50 -0.93 -1.40
C ARG A 89 12.71 -2.03 -2.44
N HIS A 90 11.86 -3.05 -2.43
CA HIS A 90 11.91 -4.18 -3.36
C HIS A 90 11.73 -3.71 -4.81
N HIS A 91 10.69 -2.93 -5.11
CA HIS A 91 10.50 -2.42 -6.48
C HIS A 91 11.57 -1.41 -6.90
N LEU A 92 12.04 -0.56 -5.99
CA LEU A 92 13.16 0.33 -6.29
C LEU A 92 14.43 -0.46 -6.64
N ALA A 93 14.69 -1.58 -5.97
CA ALA A 93 15.81 -2.45 -6.29
C ALA A 93 15.67 -3.05 -7.70
N HIS A 94 14.48 -3.53 -8.09
CA HIS A 94 14.25 -4.02 -9.45
C HIS A 94 14.53 -2.96 -10.52
N ILE A 95 14.12 -1.70 -10.31
CA ILE A 95 14.43 -0.60 -11.24
C ILE A 95 15.95 -0.41 -11.34
N ARG A 96 16.65 -0.38 -10.20
CA ARG A 96 18.11 -0.18 -10.18
C ARG A 96 18.86 -1.29 -10.91
N LEU A 97 18.38 -2.53 -10.88
CA LEU A 97 19.01 -3.66 -11.57
C LEU A 97 19.03 -3.51 -13.09
N ILE A 98 18.13 -2.71 -13.68
CA ILE A 98 18.03 -2.51 -15.13
C ILE A 98 18.51 -1.13 -15.58
N THR A 99 18.80 -0.22 -14.65
CA THR A 99 19.29 1.14 -14.94
C THR A 99 20.71 1.42 -14.46
N GLY A 100 21.28 0.56 -13.61
CA GLY A 100 22.63 0.65 -13.07
C GLY A 100 23.59 -0.28 -13.79
#